data_AF-A0A972A5D4-F1
#
_entry.id   AF-A0A972A5D4-F1
#
_cell.length_a   1.000
_cell.length_b   1.000
_cell.length_c   1.000
_cell.angle_alpha   90.00
_cell.angle_beta   90.00
_cell.angle_gamma   90.00
#
_symmetry.space_group_name_H-M   'P 1'
#
loop_
_entity.id
_entity.type
_entity.pdbx_description
1 polymer ?
#
loop_
_entity_poly.entity_id
_entity_poly.type
_entity_poly.pdbx_seq_one_letter_code
_entity_poly.pdbx_strand_id
1 'polypeptide(L)'
;MNKKDYMTILSREMGSYTYKDVQEIVEELSAHFDIGIDNGKTEGQICEELGDPVDMAKAYKEDAATTLGDILRKKNPNTTCVSAPAKKDASGGIIFVILFNIFIGVWLWLWLAGLVLGIVGTSLTGFFGSIVGAIALAVTGVGLGAYLAPVITFLIASFLVSIAGMVLSYFLVKYYIVFLIKYIKWNSKLCKEGF
;
A
#
# COMPACT_ATOMS: atom_id res chain seq x y z
N MET A 1 22.26 -37.85 0.51
CA MET A 1 20.94 -37.37 0.95
C MET A 1 20.40 -36.40 -0.11
N ASN A 2 19.08 -36.30 -0.29
CA ASN A 2 18.48 -35.35 -1.24
C ASN A 2 18.01 -34.07 -0.50
N LYS A 3 17.88 -32.93 -1.20
CA LYS A 3 17.36 -31.64 -0.71
C LYS A 3 16.08 -31.79 0.12
N LYS A 4 15.13 -32.60 -0.35
CA LYS A 4 13.83 -32.82 0.34
C LYS A 4 13.99 -33.53 1.68
N ASP A 5 14.87 -34.53 1.74
CA ASP A 5 15.13 -35.28 2.97
C ASP A 5 15.84 -34.39 4.00
N TYR A 6 16.81 -33.58 3.54
CA TYR A 6 17.51 -32.59 4.36
C TYR A 6 16.55 -31.60 5.00
N MET A 7 15.66 -31.01 4.20
CA MET A 7 14.74 -29.98 4.68
C MET A 7 13.68 -30.53 5.64
N THR A 8 13.26 -31.77 5.42
CA THR A 8 12.27 -32.45 6.28
C THR A 8 12.86 -32.73 7.66
N ILE A 9 14.11 -33.20 7.72
CA ILE A 9 14.80 -33.46 8.99
C ILE A 9 15.08 -32.14 9.72
N LEU A 10 15.59 -31.13 9.02
CA LEU A 10 15.86 -29.81 9.60
C LEU A 10 14.59 -29.18 10.17
N SER A 11 13.48 -29.17 9.42
CA SER A 11 12.20 -28.61 9.89
C SER A 11 11.62 -29.37 11.07
N ARG A 12 11.78 -30.70 11.12
CA ARG A 12 11.35 -31.53 12.24
C ARG A 12 12.14 -31.22 13.50
N GLU A 13 13.46 -31.08 13.39
CA GLU A 13 14.34 -30.75 14.51
C GLU A 13 14.17 -29.29 14.97
N MET A 14 13.86 -28.36 14.06
CA MET A 14 13.55 -26.96 14.36
C MET A 14 12.11 -26.73 14.83
N GLY A 15 11.28 -27.77 14.97
CA GLY A 15 9.87 -27.68 15.39
C GLY A 15 9.60 -27.04 16.76
N SER A 16 10.64 -26.69 17.52
CA SER A 16 10.55 -25.88 18.75
C SER A 16 10.64 -24.35 18.52
N TYR A 17 10.86 -23.88 17.29
CA TYR A 17 10.93 -22.45 16.93
C TYR A 17 9.59 -21.84 16.51
N THR A 18 9.49 -20.51 16.53
CA THR A 18 8.39 -19.78 15.92
C THR A 18 8.32 -20.09 14.43
N TYR A 19 7.12 -20.41 13.91
CA TYR A 19 6.91 -20.81 12.51
C TYR A 19 7.55 -19.86 11.48
N LYS A 20 7.60 -18.56 11.79
CA LYS A 20 8.20 -17.52 10.95
C LYS A 20 9.71 -17.69 10.76
N ASP A 21 10.44 -17.99 11.83
CA ASP A 21 11.90 -18.13 11.80
C ASP A 21 12.31 -19.43 11.10
N VAL A 22 11.56 -20.51 11.34
CA VAL A 22 11.74 -21.80 10.64
C VAL A 22 11.56 -21.62 9.14
N GLN A 23 10.53 -20.89 8.71
CA GLN A 23 10.26 -20.65 7.30
C GLN A 23 11.37 -19.83 6.64
N GLU A 24 11.91 -18.82 7.32
CA GLU A 24 13.01 -17.98 6.83
C GLU A 24 14.30 -18.79 6.64
N ILE A 25 14.65 -19.64 7.61
CA ILE A 25 15.82 -20.54 7.52
C ILE A 25 15.65 -21.55 6.38
N VAL A 26 14.46 -22.15 6.25
CA VAL A 26 14.13 -23.11 5.18
C VAL A 26 14.22 -22.45 3.80
N GLU A 27 13.78 -21.20 3.68
CA GLU A 27 13.83 -20.42 2.42
C GLU A 27 15.28 -20.06 2.06
N GLU A 28 16.09 -19.59 3.03
CA GLU A 28 17.50 -19.29 2.85
C GLU A 28 18.30 -20.54 2.40
N LEU A 29 18.05 -21.67 3.07
CA LEU A 29 18.70 -22.93 2.72
C LEU A 29 18.25 -23.45 1.35
N SER A 30 16.96 -23.35 1.01
CA SER A 30 16.46 -23.73 -0.32
C SER A 30 17.16 -22.93 -1.42
N ALA A 31 17.32 -21.62 -1.24
CA ALA A 31 18.02 -20.76 -2.20
C ALA A 31 19.50 -21.19 -2.34
N HIS A 32 20.17 -21.56 -1.25
CA HIS A 32 21.54 -22.07 -1.30
C HIS A 32 21.66 -23.38 -2.08
N PHE A 33 20.68 -24.29 -1.96
CA PHE A 33 20.63 -25.50 -2.77
C PHE A 33 20.43 -25.19 -4.26
N ASP A 34 19.52 -24.27 -4.60
CA ASP A 34 19.23 -23.90 -5.98
C ASP A 34 20.45 -23.26 -6.66
N ILE A 35 21.14 -22.36 -5.95
CA ILE A 35 22.39 -21.74 -6.44
C ILE A 35 23.53 -22.77 -6.55
N GLY A 36 23.62 -23.72 -5.63
CA GLY A 36 24.61 -24.79 -5.70
C GLY A 36 24.41 -25.69 -6.94
N ILE A 37 23.15 -25.99 -7.27
CA ILE A 37 22.77 -26.74 -8.47
C ILE A 37 23.10 -25.94 -9.74
N ASP A 38 22.80 -24.64 -9.76
CA ASP A 38 23.13 -23.74 -10.89
C ASP A 38 24.64 -23.62 -11.12
N ASN A 39 25.45 -23.71 -10.06
CA ASN A 39 26.92 -23.76 -10.15
C ASN A 39 27.47 -25.13 -10.53
N GLY A 40 26.62 -26.10 -10.89
CA GLY A 40 27.02 -27.43 -11.35
C GLY A 40 27.37 -28.42 -10.23
N LYS A 41 27.06 -28.11 -8.96
CA LYS A 41 27.21 -29.08 -7.85
C LYS A 41 25.98 -29.99 -7.78
N THR A 42 26.20 -31.25 -7.41
CA THR A 42 25.09 -32.19 -7.17
C THR A 42 24.47 -31.96 -5.79
N GLU A 43 23.18 -32.26 -5.63
CA GLU A 43 22.47 -32.13 -4.34
C GLU A 43 23.20 -32.86 -3.19
N GLY A 44 23.84 -33.99 -3.49
CA GLY A 44 24.63 -34.77 -2.52
C GLY A 44 25.88 -34.03 -2.03
N GLN A 45 26.59 -33.33 -2.92
CA GLN A 45 27.78 -32.55 -2.55
C GLN A 45 27.42 -31.32 -1.72
N ILE A 46 26.27 -30.70 -2.00
CA ILE A 46 25.76 -29.57 -1.21
C ILE A 46 25.37 -30.05 0.20
N CYS A 47 24.76 -31.22 0.33
CA CYS A 47 24.46 -31.82 1.64
C CYS A 47 25.74 -32.14 2.44
N GLU A 48 26.80 -32.59 1.77
CA GLU A 48 28.09 -32.89 2.40
C GLU A 48 28.81 -31.62 2.86
N GLU A 49 28.69 -30.52 2.11
CA GLU A 49 29.21 -29.20 2.44
C GLU A 49 28.47 -28.53 3.61
N LEU A 50 27.15 -28.72 3.69
CA LEU A 50 26.31 -28.28 4.82
C LEU A 50 26.52 -29.17 6.06
N GLY A 51 26.78 -30.46 5.86
CA GLY A 51 26.90 -31.47 6.91
C GLY A 51 25.56 -31.84 7.54
N ASP A 52 25.57 -32.44 8.74
CA ASP A 52 24.38 -33.03 9.36
C ASP A 52 23.26 -31.99 9.63
N PRO A 53 22.02 -32.20 9.14
CA PRO A 53 20.88 -31.31 9.42
C PRO A 53 20.55 -31.18 10.92
N VAL A 54 20.85 -32.19 11.74
CA VAL A 54 20.60 -32.14 13.19
C VAL A 54 21.55 -31.16 13.87
N ASP A 55 22.83 -31.17 13.47
CA ASP A 55 23.83 -30.23 13.97
C ASP A 55 23.52 -28.79 13.52
N MET A 56 23.04 -28.62 12.29
CA MET A 56 22.59 -27.33 11.78
C MET A 56 21.40 -26.79 12.59
N ALA A 57 20.37 -27.61 12.84
CA ALA A 57 19.23 -27.22 13.67
C ALA A 57 19.67 -26.84 15.10
N LYS A 58 20.68 -27.52 15.65
CA LYS A 58 21.22 -27.21 16.97
C LYS A 58 22.02 -25.89 16.97
N ALA A 59 22.79 -25.62 15.92
CA ALA A 59 23.50 -24.35 15.78
C ALA A 59 22.54 -23.16 15.73
N TYR A 60 21.41 -23.29 15.02
CA TYR A 60 20.34 -22.29 15.04
C TYR A 60 19.65 -22.19 16.40
N LYS A 61 19.50 -23.31 17.14
CA LYS A 61 18.95 -23.34 18.52
C LYS A 61 19.82 -22.60 19.53
N GLU A 62 21.13 -22.71 19.41
CA GLU A 62 22.08 -22.05 20.33
C GLU A 62 22.15 -20.54 20.08
N ASP A 63 21.93 -20.10 18.84
CA ASP A 63 21.95 -18.69 18.48
C ASP A 63 20.89 -18.35 17.43
N ALA A 64 19.72 -17.89 17.90
CA ALA A 64 18.59 -17.51 17.05
C ALA A 64 18.85 -16.29 16.14
N ALA A 65 19.94 -15.55 16.36
CA ALA A 65 20.32 -14.39 15.54
C ALA A 65 21.40 -14.73 14.49
N THR A 66 21.90 -15.97 14.46
CA THR A 66 22.96 -16.38 13.54
C THR A 66 22.39 -16.76 12.18
N THR A 67 22.98 -16.23 11.11
CA THR A 67 22.61 -16.55 9.72
C THR A 67 23.21 -17.86 9.24
N LEU A 68 22.66 -18.45 8.16
CA LEU A 68 23.21 -19.67 7.56
C LEU A 68 24.69 -19.51 7.21
N GLY A 69 25.08 -18.33 6.73
CA GLY A 69 26.46 -18.02 6.36
C GLY A 69 27.44 -18.04 7.54
N ASP A 70 27.02 -17.58 8.72
CA ASP A 70 27.89 -17.54 9.90
C ASP A 70 28.13 -18.93 10.49
N ILE A 71 27.11 -19.81 10.50
CA ILE A 71 27.25 -21.21 10.94
C ILE A 71 28.20 -21.97 10.03
N LEU A 72 28.03 -21.82 8.71
CA LEU A 72 28.88 -22.48 7.72
C LEU A 72 30.32 -21.96 7.77
N ARG A 73 30.52 -20.64 7.92
CA ARG A 73 31.86 -20.04 8.08
C ARG A 73 32.56 -20.50 9.35
N LYS A 74 31.81 -20.75 10.44
CA LYS A 74 32.36 -21.30 11.69
C LYS A 74 32.79 -22.76 11.54
N LYS A 75 32.12 -23.54 10.69
CA LYS A 75 32.40 -24.96 10.44
C LYS A 75 33.52 -25.15 9.41
N ASN A 76 33.54 -24.32 8.36
CA ASN A 76 34.59 -24.31 7.35
C ASN A 76 34.81 -22.87 6.83
N PRO A 77 35.99 -22.26 7.07
CA PRO A 77 36.27 -20.88 6.69
C PRO A 77 36.36 -20.65 5.18
N ASN A 78 36.45 -21.71 4.37
CA ASN A 78 36.46 -21.63 2.90
C ASN A 78 35.07 -21.84 2.26
N THR A 79 34.01 -22.04 3.05
CA THR A 79 32.65 -22.20 2.52
C THR A 79 32.10 -20.84 2.11
N THR A 80 31.96 -20.62 0.79
CA THR A 80 31.23 -19.48 0.24
C THR A 80 29.74 -19.74 0.33
N CYS A 81 29.10 -19.23 1.38
CA CYS A 81 27.65 -19.14 1.44
C CYS A 81 27.18 -18.06 0.47
N VAL A 82 26.39 -18.44 -0.53
CA VAL A 82 25.63 -17.44 -1.29
C VAL A 82 24.41 -17.14 -0.44
N SER A 83 24.48 -16.04 0.31
CA SER A 83 23.33 -15.49 1.00
C SER A 83 22.19 -15.35 -0.03
N ALA A 84 21.01 -15.87 0.30
CA ALA A 84 19.81 -15.63 -0.50
C ALA A 84 19.75 -14.14 -0.87
N PRO A 85 19.36 -13.78 -2.10
CA PRO A 85 19.37 -12.40 -2.55
C PRO A 85 18.65 -11.56 -1.49
N ALA A 86 19.40 -10.69 -0.82
CA ALA A 86 18.91 -9.89 0.28
C ALA A 86 17.58 -9.27 -0.16
N LYS A 87 16.48 -9.57 0.56
CA LYS A 87 15.21 -8.89 0.31
C LYS A 87 15.52 -7.41 0.32
N LYS A 88 15.47 -6.79 -0.86
CA LYS A 88 15.77 -5.38 -1.05
C LYS A 88 14.96 -4.64 0.00
N ASP A 89 15.64 -3.98 0.92
CA ASP A 89 15.04 -3.43 2.13
C ASP A 89 14.04 -2.34 1.74
N ALA A 90 12.78 -2.74 1.54
CA ALA A 90 11.70 -1.87 1.13
C ALA A 90 11.34 -0.84 2.21
N SER A 91 11.98 -0.92 3.38
CA SER A 91 11.79 -0.02 4.51
C SER A 91 12.01 1.44 4.13
N GLY A 92 13.02 1.77 3.29
CA GLY A 92 13.28 3.14 2.88
C GLY A 92 12.14 3.79 2.09
N GLY A 93 11.56 3.04 1.15
CA GLY A 93 10.40 3.49 0.36
C GLY A 93 9.15 3.67 1.21
N ILE A 94 8.93 2.78 2.18
CA ILE A 94 7.80 2.86 3.12
C ILE A 94 7.92 4.09 4.02
N ILE A 95 9.09 4.34 4.62
CA ILE A 95 9.33 5.51 5.47
C ILE A 95 9.10 6.80 4.68
N PHE A 96 9.59 6.89 3.43
CA PHE A 96 9.39 8.07 2.59
C PHE A 96 7.92 8.33 2.30
N VAL A 97 7.15 7.30 1.90
CA VAL A 97 5.73 7.46 1.58
C VAL A 97 4.92 7.88 2.80
N ILE A 98 5.22 7.33 3.99
CA ILE A 98 4.56 7.72 5.24
C ILE A 98 4.85 9.20 5.57
N LEU A 99 6.12 9.60 5.52
CA LEU A 99 6.53 10.97 5.81
C LEU A 99 5.93 11.96 4.79
N PHE A 100 6.01 11.65 3.51
CA PHE A 100 5.43 12.46 2.45
C PHE A 100 3.90 12.58 2.58
N ASN A 101 3.21 11.50 2.96
CA ASN A 101 1.76 11.53 3.13
C ASN A 101 1.36 12.38 4.35
N ILE A 102 2.07 12.29 5.49
CA ILE A 102 1.71 13.05 6.69
C ILE A 102 1.94 14.55 6.54
N PHE A 103 2.98 14.96 5.81
CA PHE A 103 3.34 16.37 5.64
C PHE A 103 2.67 17.04 4.45
N ILE A 104 2.46 16.32 3.34
CA ILE A 104 1.93 16.91 2.10
C ILE A 104 0.63 16.23 1.67
N GLY A 105 0.61 14.89 1.68
CA GLY A 105 -0.52 14.13 1.14
C GLY A 105 -1.84 14.45 1.82
N VAL A 106 -1.94 14.23 3.14
CA VAL A 106 -3.18 14.36 3.91
C VAL A 106 -3.76 15.78 3.80
N TRP A 107 -2.93 16.81 3.99
CA TRP A 107 -3.38 18.20 3.95
C TRP A 107 -3.90 18.61 2.57
N LEU A 108 -3.19 18.21 1.51
CA LEU A 108 -3.60 18.49 0.14
C LEU A 108 -4.95 17.82 -0.18
N TRP A 109 -5.10 16.55 0.20
CA TRP A 109 -6.33 15.80 -0.03
C TRP A 109 -7.50 16.31 0.82
N LEU A 110 -7.28 16.70 2.08
CA LEU A 110 -8.30 17.30 2.94
C LEU A 110 -8.79 18.64 2.38
N TRP A 111 -7.85 19.50 1.95
CA TRP A 111 -8.21 20.78 1.35
C TRP A 111 -9.01 20.57 0.06
N LEU A 112 -8.57 19.66 -0.82
CA LEU A 112 -9.26 19.35 -2.06
C LEU A 112 -10.64 18.71 -1.82
N ALA A 113 -10.77 17.84 -0.82
CA ALA A 113 -12.05 17.27 -0.40
C ALA A 113 -13.01 18.37 0.07
N GLY A 114 -12.53 19.30 0.90
CA GLY A 114 -13.31 20.44 1.37
C GLY A 114 -13.79 21.33 0.22
N LEU A 115 -12.94 21.58 -0.77
CA LEU A 115 -13.31 22.33 -1.98
C LEU A 115 -14.43 21.62 -2.77
N VAL A 116 -14.27 20.32 -3.04
CA VAL A 116 -15.27 19.53 -3.79
C VAL A 116 -16.60 19.49 -3.03
N LEU A 117 -16.57 19.22 -1.72
CA LEU A 117 -17.76 19.21 -0.87
C LEU A 117 -18.42 20.58 -0.79
N GLY A 118 -17.64 21.66 -0.74
CA GLY A 118 -18.14 23.03 -0.78
C GLY A 118 -18.93 23.31 -2.06
N ILE A 119 -18.37 22.95 -3.22
CA ILE A 119 -19.03 23.15 -4.53
C ILE A 119 -20.30 22.31 -4.65
N VAL A 120 -20.27 21.05 -4.19
CA VAL A 120 -21.45 20.17 -4.16
C VAL A 120 -22.52 20.79 -3.25
N GLY A 121 -22.13 21.23 -2.05
CA GLY A 121 -23.03 21.86 -1.08
C GLY A 121 -23.67 23.13 -1.62
N THR A 122 -22.89 24.05 -2.18
CA THR A 122 -23.42 25.29 -2.77
C THR A 122 -24.36 25.03 -3.94
N SER A 123 -24.09 24.01 -4.75
CA SER A 123 -24.94 23.64 -5.88
C SER A 123 -26.30 23.09 -5.40
N LEU A 124 -26.28 22.25 -4.36
CA LEU A 124 -27.48 21.68 -3.77
C LEU A 124 -28.32 22.75 -3.05
N THR A 125 -27.68 23.57 -2.22
CA THR A 125 -28.35 24.70 -1.54
C THR A 125 -28.89 25.72 -2.53
N GLY A 126 -28.16 26.02 -3.61
CA GLY A 126 -28.64 26.92 -4.67
C GLY A 126 -29.89 26.40 -5.37
N PHE A 127 -29.95 25.09 -5.65
CA PHE A 127 -31.09 24.46 -6.30
C PHE A 127 -32.35 24.53 -5.43
N PHE A 128 -32.27 24.04 -4.19
CA PHE A 128 -33.40 24.08 -3.27
C PHE A 128 -33.74 25.51 -2.84
N GLY A 129 -32.74 26.36 -2.65
CA GLY A 129 -32.93 27.77 -2.30
C GLY A 129 -33.68 28.54 -3.38
N SER A 130 -33.43 28.25 -4.65
CA SER A 130 -34.16 28.87 -5.77
C SER A 130 -35.64 28.45 -5.79
N ILE A 131 -35.94 27.18 -5.49
CA ILE A 131 -37.32 26.68 -5.41
C ILE A 131 -38.05 27.29 -4.21
N VAL A 132 -37.42 27.25 -3.03
CA VAL A 132 -37.99 27.83 -1.80
C VAL A 132 -38.20 29.33 -1.98
N GLY A 133 -37.26 30.05 -2.60
CA GLY A 133 -37.38 31.48 -2.90
C GLY A 133 -38.57 31.79 -3.82
N ALA A 134 -38.78 30.99 -4.86
CA ALA A 134 -39.92 31.14 -5.76
C ALA A 134 -41.27 30.90 -5.06
N ILE A 135 -41.36 29.85 -4.23
CA ILE A 135 -42.55 29.55 -3.44
C ILE A 135 -42.82 30.66 -2.41
N ALA A 136 -41.79 31.10 -1.69
CA ALA A 136 -41.90 32.16 -0.70
C ALA A 136 -42.43 33.46 -1.33
N LEU A 137 -41.93 33.84 -2.51
CA LEU A 137 -42.43 34.99 -3.24
C LEU A 137 -43.92 34.84 -3.63
N ALA A 138 -44.33 33.66 -4.09
CA ALA A 138 -45.71 33.39 -4.47
C ALA A 138 -46.69 33.42 -3.27
N VAL A 139 -46.28 32.90 -2.12
CA VAL A 139 -47.13 32.78 -0.92
C VAL A 139 -47.23 34.09 -0.15
N THR A 140 -46.13 34.83 -0.02
CA THR A 140 -46.09 36.05 0.79
C THR A 140 -46.78 37.25 0.12
N GLY A 141 -47.01 37.19 -1.20
CA GLY A 141 -47.69 38.25 -1.93
C GLY A 141 -46.97 39.61 -1.86
N VAL A 142 -45.65 39.60 -1.62
CA VAL A 142 -44.85 40.82 -1.48
C VAL A 142 -44.97 41.64 -2.77
N GLY A 143 -45.52 42.85 -2.63
CA GLY A 143 -45.65 43.81 -3.73
C GLY A 143 -44.28 44.35 -4.13
N LEU A 144 -43.63 43.70 -5.09
CA LEU A 144 -42.30 44.10 -5.58
C LEU A 144 -42.33 45.29 -6.54
N GLY A 145 -43.51 45.70 -7.04
CA GLY A 145 -43.65 46.84 -7.96
C GLY A 145 -42.70 46.71 -9.17
N ALA A 146 -41.87 47.74 -9.40
CA ALA A 146 -40.88 47.76 -10.48
C ALA A 146 -39.81 46.64 -10.37
N TYR A 147 -39.65 46.03 -9.19
CA TYR A 147 -38.67 44.97 -8.94
C TYR A 147 -39.20 43.56 -9.20
N LEU A 148 -40.47 43.39 -9.59
CA LEU A 148 -41.05 42.06 -9.83
C LEU A 148 -40.34 41.32 -10.98
N ALA A 149 -40.16 42.00 -12.12
CA ALA A 149 -39.48 41.44 -13.28
C ALA A 149 -38.01 41.03 -13.00
N PRO A 150 -37.15 41.89 -12.41
CA PRO A 150 -35.77 41.51 -12.12
C PRO A 150 -35.64 40.41 -11.05
N VAL A 151 -36.58 40.31 -10.10
CA VAL A 151 -36.56 39.22 -9.10
C VAL A 151 -36.90 37.88 -9.75
N ILE A 152 -37.90 37.83 -10.63
CA ILE A 152 -38.27 36.60 -11.34
C ILE A 152 -37.12 36.14 -12.25
N THR A 153 -36.50 37.05 -13.00
CA THR A 153 -35.36 36.69 -13.86
C THR A 153 -34.15 36.22 -13.04
N PHE A 154 -33.90 36.83 -11.87
CA PHE A 154 -32.86 36.37 -10.96
C PHE A 154 -33.11 34.94 -10.44
N LEU A 155 -34.35 34.62 -10.03
CA LEU A 155 -34.72 33.28 -9.56
C LEU A 155 -34.58 32.21 -10.66
N ILE A 156 -34.96 32.53 -11.90
CA ILE A 156 -34.78 31.62 -13.04
C ILE A 156 -33.28 31.45 -13.34
N ALA A 157 -32.51 32.53 -13.32
CA ALA A 157 -31.06 32.48 -13.54
C ALA A 157 -30.35 31.66 -12.45
N SER A 158 -30.69 31.85 -11.17
CA SER A 158 -30.10 31.10 -10.06
C SER A 158 -30.46 29.61 -10.15
N PHE A 159 -31.66 29.28 -10.58
CA PHE A 159 -32.09 27.90 -10.80
C PHE A 159 -31.27 27.22 -11.91
N LEU A 160 -31.09 27.90 -13.06
CA LEU A 160 -30.28 27.38 -14.18
C LEU A 160 -28.80 27.21 -13.80
N VAL A 161 -28.22 28.19 -13.10
CA VAL A 161 -26.84 28.11 -12.59
C VAL A 161 -26.68 26.96 -11.60
N SER A 162 -27.69 26.71 -10.76
CA SER A 162 -27.65 25.60 -9.79
C SER A 162 -27.67 24.23 -10.47
N ILE A 163 -28.46 24.07 -11.55
CA ILE A 163 -28.46 22.83 -12.35
C ILE A 163 -27.09 22.63 -13.03
N ALA A 164 -26.52 23.68 -13.62
CA ALA A 164 -25.19 23.61 -14.20
C ALA A 164 -24.12 23.26 -13.14
N GLY A 165 -24.24 23.85 -11.95
CA GLY A 165 -23.41 23.56 -10.78
C GLY A 165 -23.50 22.09 -10.35
N MET A 166 -24.71 21.51 -10.32
CA MET A 166 -24.90 20.09 -10.01
C MET A 166 -24.18 19.18 -11.02
N VAL A 167 -24.33 19.44 -12.32
CA VAL A 167 -23.64 18.67 -13.37
C VAL A 167 -22.12 18.79 -13.21
N LEU A 168 -21.62 20.00 -13.00
CA LEU A 168 -20.19 20.24 -12.76
C LEU A 168 -19.68 19.51 -11.52
N SER A 169 -20.47 19.52 -10.44
CA SER A 169 -20.14 18.85 -9.18
C SER A 169 -20.01 17.33 -9.33
N TYR A 170 -20.86 16.72 -10.17
CA TYR A 170 -20.75 15.29 -10.50
C TYR A 170 -19.41 14.94 -11.17
N PHE A 171 -18.97 15.76 -12.14
CA PHE A 171 -17.67 15.56 -12.78
C PHE A 171 -16.52 15.78 -11.79
N LEU A 172 -16.60 16.81 -10.95
CA LEU A 172 -15.58 17.08 -9.92
C LEU A 172 -15.40 15.90 -8.97
N VAL A 173 -16.49 15.33 -8.44
CA VAL A 173 -16.45 14.15 -7.56
C VAL A 173 -15.87 12.95 -8.30
N LYS A 174 -16.30 12.71 -9.55
CA LYS A 174 -15.77 11.61 -10.36
C LYS A 174 -14.26 11.73 -10.58
N TYR A 175 -13.79 12.91 -10.98
CA TYR A 175 -12.36 13.15 -11.18
C TYR A 175 -11.59 13.03 -9.86
N TYR A 176 -12.10 13.59 -8.76
CA TYR A 176 -11.51 13.49 -7.43
C TYR A 176 -11.24 12.04 -7.02
N ILE A 177 -12.23 11.16 -7.17
CA ILE A 177 -12.10 9.73 -6.85
C ILE A 177 -11.06 9.05 -7.76
N VAL A 178 -11.08 9.33 -9.07
CA VAL A 178 -10.12 8.74 -10.02
C VAL A 178 -8.69 9.16 -9.69
N PHE A 179 -8.47 10.45 -9.37
CA PHE A 179 -7.17 10.95 -8.95
C PHE A 179 -6.71 10.31 -7.64
N LEU A 180 -7.61 10.14 -6.66
CA LEU A 180 -7.31 9.49 -5.39
C LEU A 180 -6.85 8.04 -5.57
N ILE A 181 -7.55 7.27 -6.41
CA ILE A 181 -7.18 5.87 -6.72
C ILE A 181 -5.81 5.82 -7.40
N LYS A 182 -5.54 6.72 -8.35
CA LYS A 182 -4.25 6.79 -9.04
C LYS A 182 -3.12 7.13 -8.07
N TYR A 183 -3.37 8.04 -7.13
CA TYR A 183 -2.42 8.40 -6.07
C TYR A 183 -2.13 7.22 -5.12
N ILE A 184 -3.16 6.52 -4.64
CA ILE A 184 -2.97 5.35 -3.75
C ILE A 184 -2.18 4.24 -4.46
N LYS A 185 -2.48 3.98 -5.75
CA LYS A 185 -1.71 3.01 -6.55
C LYS A 185 -0.25 3.42 -6.71
N TRP A 186 0.02 4.71 -6.91
CA TRP A 186 1.39 5.23 -6.99
C TRP A 186 2.14 5.07 -5.66
N ASN A 187 1.52 5.42 -4.53
CA ASN A 187 2.09 5.20 -3.19
C ASN A 187 2.39 3.72 -2.94
N SER A 188 1.47 2.81 -3.31
CA SER A 188 1.69 1.36 -3.15
C SER A 188 2.83 0.84 -4.02
N LYS A 189 3.02 1.39 -5.22
CA LYS A 189 4.14 1.05 -6.10
C LYS A 189 5.48 1.49 -5.50
N LEU A 190 5.54 2.71 -4.99
CA LEU A 190 6.74 3.25 -4.32
C LEU A 190 7.12 2.46 -3.08
N CYS A 191 6.15 2.01 -2.27
CA CYS A 191 6.43 1.15 -1.13
C CYS A 191 7.02 -0.21 -1.52
N LYS A 192 6.72 -0.73 -2.71
CA LYS A 192 7.18 -2.05 -3.17
C LYS A 192 8.53 -2.00 -3.89
N GLU A 193 8.77 -0.96 -4.66
CA GLU A 193 9.97 -0.85 -5.50
C GLU A 193 11.17 -0.24 -4.76
N GLY A 194 10.91 0.42 -3.62
CA GLY A 194 11.90 1.24 -2.92
C GLY A 194 12.25 2.50 -3.71
N PHE A 195 12.95 3.44 -3.08
CA PHE A 195 13.58 4.54 -3.81
C PHE A 195 14.87 4.07 -4.49
#